data_AF-A0A6M2CJ46-F1
#
_entry.id   AF-A0A6M2CJ46-F1
#
_cell.length_a   1.000
_cell.length_b   1.000
_cell.length_c   1.000
_cell.angle_alpha   90.00
_cell.angle_beta   90.00
_cell.angle_gamma   90.00
#
_symmetry.space_group_name_H-M   'P 1'
#
loop_
_entity.id
_entity.type
_entity.pdbx_description
1 polymer ?
#
loop_
_entity_poly.entity_id
_entity_poly.type
_entity_poly.pdbx_seq_one_letter_code
_entity_poly.pdbx_strand_id
1 'polypeptide(L)'
;LWCGWALIWCDRGGQGSGRIHHTLGEYTMSLITFRFTVRALLQKKVSPRKLRWEQVASSCEVQKRSAGHFTFVPDTPSSSDGETARLNLYQAITNALDLTLSSDPTAVVFGEDVAFGGVFRCTVGLQDKYGKHRVFNTPLCEQGIAGFGIGMAVAGATAVAEMQFADYIYPAFDQLVNEAAKYRYRSGGLFNCGGLTVRAPCGAVGHGALYHSQSPEAFFAHVPGLRIVMPRGPIQAKGLLRACVQNQDPCIFFEPKILYRLAVEQVPVKDYSLPLDKAQVLQEGDDITLLGWGTQVHVLREVAQMVQDKLNASCELIDLCTLMPWDKETVANVGF
;
A
#
# COMPACT_ATOMS: atom_id res chain seq x y z
N LEU A 1 3.89 -10.94 17.82
CA LEU A 1 2.82 -10.13 17.20
C LEU A 1 2.82 -10.46 15.71
N TRP A 2 1.76 -11.12 15.24
CA TRP A 2 1.63 -11.55 13.85
C TRP A 2 1.32 -10.34 12.97
N CYS A 3 2.34 -9.80 12.30
CA CYS A 3 2.12 -9.10 11.04
C CYS A 3 2.01 -10.19 9.97
N GLY A 4 1.03 -10.13 9.08
CA GLY A 4 0.93 -11.08 7.97
C GLY A 4 2.12 -10.86 7.03
N TRP A 5 3.04 -11.83 6.97
CA TRP A 5 4.15 -11.81 6.03
C TRP A 5 3.75 -12.64 4.82
N ALA A 6 3.64 -12.01 3.65
CA ALA A 6 3.61 -12.73 2.38
C ALA A 6 5.00 -12.62 1.74
N LEU A 7 5.92 -13.49 2.14
CA LEU A 7 7.08 -13.81 1.31
C LEU A 7 6.55 -14.71 0.19
N ILE A 8 6.30 -14.14 -0.99
CA ILE A 8 6.01 -14.93 -2.18
C ILE A 8 7.34 -15.43 -2.72
N TRP A 9 7.59 -16.73 -2.52
CA TRP A 9 8.71 -17.43 -3.14
C TRP A 9 8.20 -18.13 -4.40
N CYS A 10 8.79 -17.83 -5.56
CA CYS A 10 8.46 -18.47 -6.83
C CYS A 10 9.61 -19.42 -7.21
N ASP A 11 9.36 -20.74 -7.15
CA ASP A 11 10.29 -21.77 -7.60
C ASP A 11 9.81 -22.31 -8.97
N ARG A 12 10.63 -22.16 -10.02
CA ARG A 12 10.39 -22.79 -11.34
C ARG A 12 11.47 -23.84 -11.61
N GLY A 13 11.22 -25.06 -11.17
CA GLY A 13 11.95 -26.23 -11.65
C GLY A 13 11.36 -26.79 -12.95
N GLY A 14 12.10 -26.64 -14.06
CA GLY A 14 12.07 -27.56 -15.21
C GLY A 14 11.01 -27.31 -16.30
N GLN A 15 11.48 -27.25 -17.55
CA GLN A 15 10.66 -27.17 -18.77
C GLN A 15 9.58 -28.27 -18.81
N GLY A 16 8.31 -27.86 -18.82
CA GLY A 16 7.15 -28.73 -19.06
C GLY A 16 5.86 -27.92 -18.89
N SER A 17 4.99 -27.97 -19.90
CA SER A 17 3.76 -27.16 -20.02
C SER A 17 2.98 -26.96 -18.70
N GLY A 18 2.79 -25.71 -18.28
CA GLY A 18 1.98 -25.37 -17.13
C GLY A 18 0.50 -25.70 -17.34
N ARG A 19 -0.02 -26.68 -16.62
CA ARG A 19 -1.45 -26.82 -16.30
C ARG A 19 -1.62 -26.57 -14.80
N ILE A 20 -2.45 -25.59 -14.46
CA ILE A 20 -2.93 -25.37 -13.09
C ILE A 20 -4.01 -26.42 -12.82
N HIS A 21 -3.71 -27.44 -12.01
CA HIS A 21 -4.71 -28.39 -11.55
C HIS A 21 -5.43 -27.82 -10.31
N HIS A 22 -6.73 -27.54 -10.45
CA HIS A 22 -7.64 -27.43 -9.31
C HIS A 22 -8.05 -28.85 -8.88
N THR A 23 -7.78 -29.21 -7.63
CA THR A 23 -8.43 -30.36 -6.98
C THR A 23 -8.99 -29.90 -5.64
N LEU A 24 -10.33 -29.92 -5.57
CA LEU A 24 -11.12 -29.82 -4.35
C LEU A 24 -10.87 -31.09 -3.50
N GLY A 25 -10.54 -30.92 -2.23
CA GLY A 25 -10.34 -32.01 -1.27
C GLY A 25 -10.64 -31.57 0.16
N GLU A 26 -11.82 -31.98 0.61
CA GLU A 26 -12.37 -32.19 1.97
C GLU A 26 -11.68 -31.55 3.19
N TYR A 27 -12.49 -30.78 3.94
CA TYR A 27 -12.18 -30.22 5.25
C TYR A 27 -12.35 -31.26 6.37
N THR A 28 -11.29 -31.45 7.17
CA THR A 28 -11.40 -31.90 8.57
C THR A 28 -10.54 -31.01 9.46
N MET A 29 -11.18 -30.33 10.40
CA MET A 29 -10.54 -29.54 11.46
C MET A 29 -9.69 -30.43 12.36
N SER A 30 -8.43 -30.08 12.53
CA SER A 30 -7.64 -30.48 13.70
C SER A 30 -6.74 -29.31 14.11
N LEU A 31 -6.87 -28.89 15.37
CA LEU A 31 -5.98 -27.92 16.01
C LEU A 31 -4.56 -28.51 16.02
N ILE A 32 -3.65 -27.90 15.26
CA ILE A 32 -2.23 -28.26 15.28
C ILE A 32 -1.39 -27.01 15.51
N THR A 33 -0.72 -27.01 16.65
CA THR A 33 0.36 -26.13 17.07
C THR A 33 1.48 -26.13 16.01
N PHE A 34 1.68 -25.02 15.30
CA PHE A 34 2.73 -24.91 14.28
C PHE A 34 4.12 -24.74 14.92
N ARG A 35 4.88 -25.84 14.97
CA ARG A 35 6.36 -25.79 14.95
C ARG A 35 6.80 -25.50 13.52
N PHE A 36 7.60 -24.45 13.33
CA PHE A 36 8.27 -24.18 12.06
C PHE A 36 9.25 -25.32 11.74
N THR A 37 9.10 -25.95 10.59
CA THR A 37 10.15 -26.76 9.95
C THR A 37 10.09 -26.45 8.46
N VAL A 38 11.04 -25.67 7.96
CA VAL A 38 11.23 -25.40 6.54
C VAL A 38 11.87 -26.65 5.93
N ARG A 39 11.19 -27.33 5.01
CA ARG A 39 11.71 -28.51 4.31
C ARG A 39 12.02 -28.10 2.86
N ALA A 40 13.31 -27.92 2.55
CA ALA A 40 13.79 -27.68 1.19
C ALA A 40 13.81 -28.99 0.38
N LEU A 41 13.16 -29.02 -0.78
CA LEU A 41 13.28 -30.10 -1.77
C LEU A 41 14.11 -29.60 -2.95
N LEU A 42 15.37 -30.03 -2.99
CA LEU A 42 16.32 -29.75 -4.08
C LEU A 42 16.15 -30.77 -5.21
N GLN A 43 15.79 -30.33 -6.42
CA GLN A 43 16.09 -31.07 -7.65
C GLN A 43 16.84 -30.22 -8.68
N LYS A 44 18.17 -30.35 -8.62
CA LYS A 44 19.19 -30.34 -9.68
C LYS A 44 18.91 -29.56 -10.99
N LYS A 45 19.55 -28.39 -11.13
CA LYS A 45 20.61 -28.09 -12.13
C LYS A 45 21.12 -26.64 -11.97
N VAL A 46 21.69 -26.34 -10.81
CA VAL A 46 22.57 -25.19 -10.61
C VAL A 46 23.75 -25.70 -9.79
N SER A 47 24.98 -25.34 -10.16
CA SER A 47 26.17 -25.61 -9.35
C SER A 47 25.94 -25.06 -7.94
N PRO A 48 25.90 -25.89 -6.89
CA PRO A 48 25.44 -25.44 -5.58
C PRO A 48 26.56 -24.68 -4.88
N ARG A 49 26.53 -23.34 -4.93
CA ARG A 49 27.00 -22.57 -3.78
C ARG A 49 26.01 -22.86 -2.64
N LYS A 50 26.34 -23.85 -1.80
CA LYS A 50 25.60 -24.16 -0.57
C LYS A 50 25.63 -22.93 0.34
N LEU A 51 24.63 -22.07 0.22
CA LEU A 51 24.28 -21.09 1.24
C LEU A 51 23.86 -21.88 2.49
N ARG A 52 24.78 -21.99 3.45
CA ARG A 52 24.52 -22.60 4.76
C ARG A 52 23.75 -21.59 5.62
N TRP A 53 22.42 -21.66 5.55
CA TRP A 53 21.51 -20.84 6.36
C TRP A 53 21.76 -20.92 7.87
N GLU A 54 22.32 -22.04 8.35
CA GLU A 54 22.66 -22.27 9.76
C GLU A 54 23.71 -21.28 10.32
N GLN A 55 24.57 -20.69 9.48
CA GLN A 55 25.59 -19.72 9.93
C GLN A 55 25.04 -18.30 10.14
N VAL A 56 23.91 -17.93 9.50
CA VAL A 56 23.35 -16.57 9.57
C VAL A 56 22.58 -16.33 10.87
N ALA A 57 21.96 -17.38 11.41
CA ALA A 57 21.19 -17.28 12.66
C ALA A 57 22.09 -17.07 13.91
N SER A 58 23.37 -17.46 13.84
CA SER A 58 24.30 -17.48 14.97
C SER A 58 25.11 -16.19 15.16
N SER A 59 25.17 -15.29 14.17
CA SER A 59 26.05 -14.10 14.19
C SER A 59 25.32 -12.77 14.05
N CYS A 60 23.99 -12.74 14.20
CA CYS A 60 23.24 -11.50 14.09
C CYS A 60 23.27 -10.72 15.42
N GLU A 61 24.31 -9.91 15.63
CA GLU A 61 24.22 -8.80 16.58
C GLU A 61 23.08 -7.89 16.13
N VAL A 62 21.96 -7.92 16.85
CA VAL A 62 20.84 -7.01 16.63
C VAL A 62 21.32 -5.62 17.07
N GLN A 63 21.63 -4.75 16.11
CA GLN A 63 21.86 -3.34 16.40
C GLN A 63 20.68 -2.80 17.23
N LYS A 64 20.99 -2.29 18.44
CA LYS A 64 20.00 -1.60 19.27
C LYS A 64 19.52 -0.36 18.52
N ARG A 65 18.32 -0.43 17.92
CA ARG A 65 17.68 0.72 17.27
C ARG A 65 17.01 1.59 18.33
N SER A 66 17.28 2.89 18.27
CA SER A 66 16.74 3.89 19.21
C SER A 66 15.45 4.56 18.72
N ALA A 67 15.08 4.46 17.44
CA ALA A 67 14.01 5.27 16.85
C ALA A 67 12.91 4.51 16.05
N GLY A 68 13.17 3.29 15.54
CA GLY A 68 12.18 2.54 14.76
C GLY A 68 12.62 1.13 14.37
N HIS A 69 11.70 0.28 13.94
CA HIS A 69 12.00 -1.08 13.46
C HIS A 69 12.51 -1.12 12.01
N PHE A 70 12.61 0.04 11.35
CA PHE A 70 13.08 0.23 9.98
C PHE A 70 13.84 1.57 9.88
N THR A 71 14.67 1.71 8.86
CA THR A 71 15.31 2.97 8.47
C THR A 71 14.70 3.47 7.17
N PHE A 72 14.11 4.66 7.19
CA PHE A 72 13.55 5.26 5.97
C PHE A 72 14.67 5.61 4.98
N VAL A 73 14.54 5.14 3.74
CA VAL A 73 15.42 5.51 2.63
C VAL A 73 14.63 6.42 1.68
N PRO A 74 15.01 7.70 1.52
CA PRO A 74 14.30 8.64 0.64
C PRO A 74 14.48 8.27 -0.82
N ASP A 75 13.42 8.44 -1.62
CA ASP A 75 13.53 8.38 -3.07
C ASP A 75 14.16 9.68 -3.61
N THR A 76 14.84 9.58 -4.75
CA THR A 76 15.43 10.74 -5.42
C THR A 76 14.49 11.21 -6.53
N PRO A 77 13.99 12.47 -6.49
CA PRO A 77 13.19 13.00 -7.58
C PRO A 77 14.01 13.10 -8.87
N SER A 78 13.38 12.95 -10.03
CA SER A 78 14.05 13.11 -11.31
C SER A 78 14.48 14.56 -11.51
N SER A 79 15.57 14.81 -12.24
CA SER A 79 15.96 16.17 -12.62
C SER A 79 14.88 16.87 -13.47
N SER A 80 14.05 16.11 -14.18
CA SER A 80 12.87 16.61 -14.91
C SER A 80 11.71 17.05 -14.02
N ASP A 81 11.80 16.83 -12.71
CA ASP A 81 10.72 17.12 -11.78
C ASP A 81 10.61 18.57 -11.33
N GLY A 82 11.61 19.38 -11.68
CA GLY A 82 11.62 20.81 -11.41
C GLY A 82 11.85 21.11 -9.93
N GLU A 83 11.25 22.19 -9.45
CA GLU A 83 11.38 22.61 -8.05
C GLU A 83 10.79 21.57 -7.08
N THR A 84 11.51 21.30 -6.00
CA THR A 84 11.11 20.37 -4.94
C THR A 84 11.01 21.07 -3.60
N ALA A 85 10.10 20.61 -2.75
CA ALA A 85 9.98 21.01 -1.37
C ALA A 85 10.29 19.83 -0.43
N ARG A 86 10.95 20.10 0.68
CA ARG A 86 11.21 19.10 1.72
C ARG A 86 9.93 18.82 2.51
N LEU A 87 9.25 17.71 2.20
CA LEU A 87 7.99 17.33 2.82
C LEU A 87 8.10 15.97 3.51
N ASN A 88 7.37 15.82 4.62
CA ASN A 88 7.06 14.50 5.15
C ASN A 88 5.82 13.88 4.48
N LEU A 89 5.48 12.64 4.85
CA LEU A 89 4.41 11.91 4.17
C LEU A 89 3.04 12.60 4.36
N TYR A 90 2.70 13.06 5.56
CA TYR A 90 1.40 13.72 5.76
C TYR A 90 1.32 15.04 4.97
N GLN A 91 2.43 15.79 4.89
CA GLN A 91 2.49 17.03 4.10
C GLN A 91 2.37 16.76 2.60
N ALA A 92 2.95 15.67 2.10
CA ALA A 92 2.79 15.26 0.70
C ALA A 92 1.35 14.85 0.38
N ILE A 93 0.66 14.19 1.31
CA ILE A 93 -0.78 13.91 1.21
C ILE A 93 -1.59 15.20 1.21
N THR A 94 -1.33 16.14 2.13
CA THR A 94 -1.97 17.46 2.14
C THR A 94 -1.76 18.18 0.81
N ASN A 95 -0.55 18.12 0.24
CA ASN A 95 -0.26 18.73 -1.04
C ASN A 95 -1.02 18.08 -2.21
N ALA A 96 -1.17 16.75 -2.22
CA ALA A 96 -1.99 16.05 -3.21
C ALA A 96 -3.49 16.41 -3.10
N LEU A 97 -4.01 16.55 -1.88
CA LEU A 97 -5.38 16.99 -1.64
C LEU A 97 -5.58 18.47 -2.05
N ASP A 98 -4.60 19.33 -1.78
CA ASP A 98 -4.60 20.73 -2.20
C ASP A 98 -4.67 20.86 -3.74
N LEU A 99 -3.85 20.08 -4.45
CA LEU A 99 -3.87 20.02 -5.92
C LEU A 99 -5.20 19.46 -6.45
N THR A 100 -5.77 18.47 -5.77
CA THR A 100 -7.09 17.91 -6.11
C THR A 100 -8.18 18.97 -5.99
N LEU A 101 -8.26 19.65 -4.85
CA LEU A 101 -9.30 20.65 -4.60
C LEU A 101 -9.15 21.89 -5.49
N SER A 102 -7.93 22.30 -5.84
CA SER A 102 -7.70 23.44 -6.75
C SER A 102 -8.02 23.11 -8.20
N SER A 103 -7.69 21.91 -8.68
CA SER A 103 -7.87 21.53 -10.09
C SER A 103 -9.28 21.04 -10.42
N ASP A 104 -10.01 20.47 -9.45
CA ASP A 104 -11.36 19.96 -9.65
C ASP A 104 -12.36 20.70 -8.74
N PRO A 105 -13.27 21.52 -9.30
CA PRO A 105 -14.26 22.27 -8.51
C PRO A 105 -15.31 21.38 -7.85
N THR A 106 -15.48 20.13 -8.31
CA THR A 106 -16.42 19.16 -7.74
C THR A 106 -15.84 18.40 -6.55
N ALA A 107 -14.51 18.44 -6.37
CA ALA A 107 -13.85 17.63 -5.36
C ALA A 107 -14.22 18.05 -3.94
N VAL A 108 -14.45 17.05 -3.09
CA VAL A 108 -14.72 17.23 -1.66
C VAL A 108 -13.88 16.26 -0.83
N VAL A 109 -13.49 16.69 0.37
CA VAL A 109 -12.80 15.90 1.38
C VAL A 109 -13.67 15.84 2.63
N PHE A 110 -13.99 14.64 3.09
CA PHE A 110 -14.88 14.47 4.25
C PHE A 110 -14.52 13.23 5.06
N GLY A 111 -14.90 13.26 6.33
CA GLY A 111 -14.66 12.19 7.28
C GLY A 111 -14.74 12.73 8.70
N GLU A 112 -14.37 11.92 9.67
CA GLU A 112 -14.29 12.36 11.07
C GLU A 112 -13.11 13.31 11.25
N ASP A 113 -13.34 14.47 11.86
CA ASP A 113 -12.31 15.41 12.30
C ASP A 113 -11.44 16.05 11.20
N VAL A 114 -11.76 15.87 9.92
CA VAL A 114 -10.99 16.43 8.79
C VAL A 114 -11.00 17.96 8.72
N ALA A 115 -12.03 18.62 9.28
CA ALA A 115 -12.23 20.07 9.19
C ALA A 115 -11.10 20.89 9.81
N PHE A 116 -10.67 20.54 11.04
CA PHE A 116 -9.57 21.26 11.71
C PHE A 116 -8.19 20.84 11.20
N GLY A 117 -8.14 19.78 10.38
CA GLY A 117 -6.92 19.25 9.78
C GLY A 117 -6.71 17.75 9.94
N GLY A 118 -7.62 17.04 10.62
CA GLY A 118 -7.52 15.61 10.88
C GLY A 118 -6.55 15.27 12.01
N VAL A 119 -6.76 14.11 12.63
CA VAL A 119 -5.94 13.66 13.78
C VAL A 119 -4.45 13.44 13.40
N PHE A 120 -4.17 13.18 12.12
CA PHE A 120 -2.81 13.07 11.57
C PHE A 120 -2.34 14.31 10.79
N ARG A 121 -3.10 15.41 10.83
CA ARG A 121 -2.79 16.68 10.12
C ARG A 121 -2.82 16.63 8.59
N CYS A 122 -3.35 15.57 7.99
CA CYS A 122 -3.35 15.39 6.53
C CYS A 122 -4.22 16.42 5.79
N THR A 123 -5.18 17.09 6.46
CA THR A 123 -6.09 18.06 5.84
C THR A 123 -5.93 19.48 6.40
N VAL A 124 -4.86 19.77 7.14
CA VAL A 124 -4.61 21.09 7.75
C VAL A 124 -4.65 22.21 6.71
N GLY A 125 -5.39 23.28 7.01
CA GLY A 125 -5.51 24.48 6.19
C GLY A 125 -6.39 24.32 4.93
N LEU A 126 -6.83 23.10 4.59
CA LEU A 126 -7.65 22.89 3.39
C LEU A 126 -9.05 23.48 3.55
N GLN A 127 -9.67 23.37 4.74
CA GLN A 127 -10.98 23.99 4.98
C GLN A 127 -10.93 25.51 4.89
N ASP A 128 -9.89 26.15 5.45
CA ASP A 128 -9.74 27.60 5.38
C ASP A 128 -9.56 28.07 3.92
N LYS A 129 -8.83 27.28 3.11
CA LYS A 129 -8.56 27.60 1.71
C LYS A 129 -9.74 27.34 0.76
N TYR A 130 -10.47 26.24 0.96
CA TYR A 130 -11.51 25.77 0.02
C TYR A 130 -12.95 25.87 0.55
N GLY A 131 -13.11 26.25 1.82
CA GLY A 131 -14.39 26.44 2.48
C GLY A 131 -15.00 25.17 3.07
N LYS A 132 -15.88 25.37 4.06
CA LYS A 132 -16.62 24.32 4.79
C LYS A 132 -17.53 23.44 3.94
N HIS A 133 -17.79 23.81 2.69
CA HIS A 133 -18.61 23.03 1.76
C HIS A 133 -17.79 21.99 1.00
N ARG A 134 -16.46 22.13 0.99
CA ARG A 134 -15.55 21.23 0.28
C ARG A 134 -14.67 20.40 1.19
N VAL A 135 -14.42 20.88 2.41
CA VAL A 135 -13.73 20.11 3.45
C VAL A 135 -14.58 20.15 4.71
N PHE A 136 -15.16 19.01 5.13
CA PHE A 136 -16.14 19.00 6.22
C PHE A 136 -16.16 17.72 7.04
N ASN A 137 -16.52 17.86 8.32
CA ASN A 137 -16.70 16.73 9.21
C ASN A 137 -18.00 15.98 8.91
N THR A 138 -17.95 14.66 9.06
CA THR A 138 -19.14 13.80 9.09
C THR A 138 -19.52 13.45 10.54
N PRO A 139 -20.74 12.95 10.78
CA PRO A 139 -21.02 12.16 11.98
C PRO A 139 -20.05 10.96 12.08
N LEU A 140 -19.84 10.48 13.30
CA LEU A 140 -18.93 9.36 13.61
C LEU A 140 -19.60 8.03 13.22
N CYS A 141 -19.43 7.63 11.96
CA CYS A 141 -20.12 6.48 11.34
C CYS A 141 -19.50 6.11 9.99
N GLU A 142 -18.59 5.15 9.97
CA GLU A 142 -17.79 4.80 8.78
C GLU A 142 -18.63 4.22 7.64
N GLN A 143 -19.66 3.44 7.95
CA GLN A 143 -20.62 2.97 6.93
C GLN A 143 -21.34 4.16 6.27
N GLY A 144 -21.65 5.21 7.03
CA GLY A 144 -22.24 6.43 6.54
C GLY A 144 -21.28 7.22 5.66
N ILE A 145 -20.01 7.32 6.07
CA ILE A 145 -18.94 7.97 5.31
C ILE A 145 -18.78 7.31 3.93
N ALA A 146 -18.66 5.98 3.87
CA ALA A 146 -18.53 5.26 2.61
C ALA A 146 -19.77 5.39 1.72
N GLY A 147 -20.97 5.15 2.27
CA GLY A 147 -22.22 5.28 1.51
C GLY A 147 -22.46 6.69 0.98
N PHE A 148 -22.16 7.71 1.79
CA PHE A 148 -22.23 9.11 1.38
C PHE A 148 -21.25 9.41 0.25
N GLY A 149 -20.01 8.94 0.36
CA GLY A 149 -19.00 9.09 -0.70
C GLY A 149 -19.40 8.42 -2.02
N ILE A 150 -19.99 7.23 -1.96
CA ILE A 150 -20.54 6.55 -3.14
C ILE A 150 -21.62 7.43 -3.80
N GLY A 151 -22.56 7.97 -3.02
CA GLY A 151 -23.62 8.84 -3.54
C GLY A 151 -23.08 10.11 -4.22
N MET A 152 -22.09 10.75 -3.61
CA MET A 152 -21.39 11.92 -4.19
C MET A 152 -20.70 11.57 -5.52
N ALA A 153 -19.99 10.44 -5.56
CA ALA A 153 -19.31 9.98 -6.78
C ALA A 153 -20.30 9.61 -7.89
N VAL A 154 -21.45 9.03 -7.56
CA VAL A 154 -22.53 8.72 -8.52
C VAL A 154 -23.15 10.00 -9.09
N ALA A 155 -23.23 11.06 -8.29
CA ALA A 155 -23.66 12.38 -8.75
C ALA A 155 -22.60 13.11 -9.60
N GLY A 156 -21.42 12.52 -9.79
CA GLY A 156 -20.34 13.05 -10.63
C GLY A 156 -19.31 13.91 -9.91
N ALA A 157 -19.33 13.96 -8.57
CA ALA A 157 -18.32 14.67 -7.79
C ALA A 157 -17.13 13.77 -7.46
N THR A 158 -15.92 14.35 -7.40
CA THR A 158 -14.77 13.65 -6.82
C THR A 158 -14.90 13.61 -5.29
N ALA A 159 -15.06 12.41 -4.73
CA ALA A 159 -15.32 12.20 -3.32
C ALA A 159 -14.09 11.56 -2.63
N VAL A 160 -13.38 12.34 -1.81
CA VAL A 160 -12.23 11.84 -1.04
C VAL A 160 -12.64 11.65 0.43
N ALA A 161 -12.97 10.42 0.78
CA ALA A 161 -13.40 10.03 2.12
C ALA A 161 -12.20 9.64 3.00
N GLU A 162 -12.15 10.11 4.25
CA GLU A 162 -11.18 9.65 5.25
C GLU A 162 -11.84 8.66 6.23
N MET A 163 -11.27 7.47 6.36
CA MET A 163 -11.48 6.59 7.52
C MET A 163 -10.37 6.87 8.52
N GLN A 164 -10.73 7.19 9.77
CA GLN A 164 -9.75 7.73 10.72
C GLN A 164 -8.61 6.76 11.04
N PHE A 165 -8.87 5.45 11.01
CA PHE A 165 -7.87 4.38 10.97
C PHE A 165 -8.35 3.27 10.04
N ALA A 166 -7.42 2.57 9.37
CA ALA A 166 -7.73 1.40 8.58
C ALA A 166 -8.37 0.28 9.42
N ASP A 167 -8.07 0.24 10.72
CA ASP A 167 -8.68 -0.65 11.71
C ASP A 167 -10.21 -0.41 11.86
N TYR A 168 -10.70 0.78 11.52
CA TYR A 168 -12.10 1.19 11.62
C TYR A 168 -12.82 1.17 10.27
N ILE A 169 -12.20 0.64 9.22
CA ILE A 169 -12.84 0.55 7.89
C ILE A 169 -13.91 -0.55 7.82
N TYR A 170 -13.93 -1.49 8.77
CA TYR A 170 -14.80 -2.66 8.73
C TYR A 170 -16.31 -2.40 8.80
N PRO A 171 -16.83 -1.40 9.54
CA PRO A 171 -18.23 -1.00 9.42
C PRO A 171 -18.60 -0.59 7.99
N ALA A 172 -17.67 0.01 7.24
CA ALA A 172 -17.85 0.38 5.83
C ALA A 172 -17.67 -0.80 4.85
N PHE A 173 -17.32 -2.00 5.33
CA PHE A 173 -16.97 -3.12 4.46
C PHE A 173 -18.10 -3.48 3.48
N ASP A 174 -19.35 -3.50 3.94
CA ASP A 174 -20.50 -3.78 3.06
C ASP A 174 -20.65 -2.73 1.95
N GLN A 175 -20.55 -1.44 2.29
CA GLN A 175 -20.60 -0.34 1.30
C GLN A 175 -19.44 -0.43 0.30
N LEU A 176 -18.23 -0.76 0.74
CA LEU A 176 -17.09 -0.86 -0.18
C LEU A 176 -17.17 -2.11 -1.05
N VAL A 177 -17.57 -3.25 -0.48
CA VAL A 177 -17.54 -4.55 -1.16
C VAL A 177 -18.77 -4.81 -2.01
N ASN A 178 -19.96 -4.59 -1.46
CA ASN A 178 -21.21 -4.89 -2.17
C ASN A 178 -21.71 -3.72 -3.01
N GLU A 179 -21.49 -2.48 -2.58
CA GLU A 179 -21.96 -1.31 -3.30
C GLU A 179 -20.88 -0.72 -4.23
N ALA A 180 -19.79 -0.17 -3.70
CA ALA A 180 -18.79 0.56 -4.49
C ALA A 180 -18.14 -0.31 -5.57
N ALA A 181 -17.59 -1.46 -5.17
CA ALA A 181 -16.87 -2.36 -6.09
C ALA A 181 -17.74 -2.85 -7.26
N LYS A 182 -19.04 -3.01 -7.02
CA LYS A 182 -19.98 -3.59 -7.99
C LYS A 182 -20.78 -2.53 -8.73
N TYR A 183 -20.66 -1.24 -8.39
CA TYR A 183 -21.57 -0.19 -8.85
C TYR A 183 -21.61 -0.05 -10.37
N ARG A 184 -20.43 -0.04 -11.01
CA ARG A 184 -20.29 0.01 -12.48
C ARG A 184 -20.80 -1.26 -13.15
N TYR A 185 -20.47 -2.42 -12.57
CA TYR A 185 -20.82 -3.73 -13.13
C TYR A 185 -22.33 -3.98 -13.08
N ARG A 186 -22.96 -3.78 -11.91
CA ARG A 186 -24.39 -4.05 -11.68
C ARG A 186 -25.32 -3.14 -12.49
N SER A 187 -24.82 -1.98 -12.92
CA SER A 187 -25.58 -1.02 -13.74
C SER A 187 -25.38 -1.22 -15.24
N GLY A 188 -24.53 -2.17 -15.67
CA GLY A 188 -24.14 -2.29 -17.09
C GLY A 188 -23.40 -1.05 -17.61
N GLY A 189 -22.72 -0.30 -16.72
CA GLY A 189 -22.02 0.93 -17.07
C GLY A 189 -22.87 2.21 -17.06
N LEU A 190 -24.17 2.12 -16.78
CA LEU A 190 -25.06 3.29 -16.71
C LEU A 190 -24.74 4.24 -15.55
N PHE A 191 -24.31 3.68 -14.42
CA PHE A 191 -23.90 4.43 -13.22
C PHE A 191 -22.57 3.90 -12.70
N ASN A 192 -21.77 4.76 -12.08
CA ASN A 192 -20.52 4.37 -11.44
C ASN A 192 -20.20 5.29 -10.26
N CYS A 193 -19.32 4.84 -9.38
CA CYS A 193 -18.76 5.64 -8.29
C CYS A 193 -17.23 5.77 -8.45
N GLY A 194 -16.76 5.93 -9.70
CA GLY A 194 -15.34 5.97 -10.03
C GLY A 194 -14.60 7.13 -9.36
N GLY A 195 -15.29 8.26 -9.15
CA GLY A 195 -14.73 9.42 -8.45
C GLY A 195 -14.55 9.24 -6.93
N LEU A 196 -14.75 8.04 -6.37
CA LEU A 196 -14.55 7.76 -4.95
C LEU A 196 -13.11 7.33 -4.67
N THR A 197 -12.45 8.03 -3.75
CA THR A 197 -11.21 7.56 -3.10
C THR A 197 -11.41 7.53 -1.60
N VAL A 198 -11.22 6.36 -0.98
CA VAL A 198 -11.24 6.18 0.48
C VAL A 198 -9.80 6.08 0.96
N ARG A 199 -9.39 6.97 1.85
CA ARG A 199 -8.04 6.99 2.42
C ARG A 199 -8.07 6.66 3.91
N ALA A 200 -7.09 5.90 4.38
CA ALA A 200 -7.05 5.42 5.75
C ALA A 200 -5.62 5.24 6.29
N PRO A 201 -5.29 5.76 7.48
CA PRO A 201 -4.03 5.45 8.18
C PRO A 201 -3.91 3.95 8.49
N CYS A 202 -2.85 3.30 8.02
CA CYS A 202 -2.67 1.86 8.04
C CYS A 202 -1.32 1.44 8.66
N GLY A 203 -1.18 0.18 9.04
CA GLY A 203 0.08 -0.44 9.47
C GLY A 203 0.48 -0.16 10.92
N ALA A 204 1.44 -0.94 11.42
CA ALA A 204 1.91 -0.84 12.80
C ALA A 204 2.62 0.50 13.09
N VAL A 205 2.44 1.01 14.32
CA VAL A 205 3.04 2.27 14.80
C VAL A 205 3.89 2.10 16.07
N GLY A 206 4.24 0.85 16.40
CA GLY A 206 5.01 0.50 17.60
C GLY A 206 4.16 0.23 18.84
N HIS A 207 3.14 1.05 19.10
CA HIS A 207 2.29 0.95 20.31
C HIS A 207 0.78 0.98 20.01
N GLY A 208 0.37 0.70 18.77
CA GLY A 208 -1.04 0.80 18.34
C GLY A 208 -1.95 -0.37 18.78
N ALA A 209 -1.37 -1.44 19.32
CA ALA A 209 -2.07 -2.66 19.73
C ALA A 209 -3.05 -3.17 18.63
N LEU A 210 -4.24 -3.63 19.02
CA LEU A 210 -5.20 -4.30 18.12
C LEU A 210 -5.88 -3.37 17.11
N TYR A 211 -6.10 -2.11 17.47
CA TYR A 211 -7.04 -1.23 16.75
C TYR A 211 -6.40 0.04 16.19
N HIS A 212 -5.06 0.12 16.19
CA HIS A 212 -4.32 1.18 15.51
C HIS A 212 -3.10 0.63 14.77
N SER A 213 -3.11 -0.65 14.38
CA SER A 213 -1.94 -1.33 13.79
C SER A 213 -2.26 -2.25 12.62
N GLN A 214 -3.54 -2.43 12.26
CA GLN A 214 -3.91 -3.40 11.25
C GLN A 214 -3.46 -2.99 9.85
N SER A 215 -3.28 -4.01 9.01
CA SER A 215 -3.02 -3.91 7.57
C SER A 215 -4.10 -4.74 6.88
N PRO A 216 -5.27 -4.15 6.55
CA PRO A 216 -6.45 -4.89 6.12
C PRO A 216 -6.52 -5.13 4.61
N GLU A 217 -5.46 -4.82 3.85
CA GLU A 217 -5.45 -4.90 2.38
C GLU A 217 -5.94 -6.23 1.83
N ALA A 218 -5.62 -7.35 2.50
CA ALA A 218 -5.96 -8.68 2.03
C ALA A 218 -7.47 -8.95 2.04
N PHE A 219 -8.23 -8.33 2.95
CA PHE A 219 -9.69 -8.44 2.97
C PHE A 219 -10.31 -7.80 1.72
N PHE A 220 -9.72 -6.71 1.24
CA PHE A 220 -10.19 -5.99 0.05
C PHE A 220 -9.60 -6.56 -1.24
N ALA A 221 -8.42 -7.18 -1.21
CA ALA A 221 -7.77 -7.73 -2.40
C ALA A 221 -8.59 -8.83 -3.09
N HIS A 222 -9.50 -9.49 -2.37
CA HIS A 222 -10.42 -10.48 -2.94
C HIS A 222 -11.72 -9.87 -3.49
N VAL A 223 -11.79 -8.55 -3.67
CA VAL A 223 -13.00 -7.83 -4.09
C VAL A 223 -12.79 -7.21 -5.47
N PRO A 224 -13.27 -7.85 -6.56
CA PRO A 224 -13.18 -7.29 -7.90
C PRO A 224 -13.92 -5.96 -8.01
N GLY A 225 -13.30 -4.99 -8.67
CA GLY A 225 -13.85 -3.64 -8.88
C GLY A 225 -13.33 -2.58 -7.91
N LEU A 226 -12.55 -2.97 -6.89
CA LEU A 226 -11.77 -2.04 -6.08
C LEU A 226 -10.33 -1.97 -6.56
N ARG A 227 -9.75 -0.78 -6.44
CA ARG A 227 -8.30 -0.58 -6.55
C ARG A 227 -7.70 -0.28 -5.19
N ILE A 228 -6.59 -0.93 -4.83
CA ILE A 228 -5.98 -0.84 -3.50
C ILE A 228 -4.52 -0.44 -3.66
N VAL A 229 -4.12 0.64 -2.98
CA VAL A 229 -2.81 1.28 -3.16
C VAL A 229 -2.20 1.60 -1.81
N MET A 230 -0.90 1.40 -1.66
CA MET A 230 -0.15 1.73 -0.44
C MET A 230 1.24 2.28 -0.78
N PRO A 231 1.53 3.57 -0.50
CA PRO A 231 2.83 4.16 -0.78
C PRO A 231 3.88 3.83 0.29
N ARG A 232 5.16 3.85 -0.06
CA ARG A 232 6.33 3.69 0.83
C ARG A 232 6.94 5.02 1.29
N GLY A 233 6.57 6.17 0.71
CA GLY A 233 7.22 7.46 0.97
C GLY A 233 6.47 8.68 0.40
N PRO A 234 6.86 9.92 0.78
CA PRO A 234 6.19 11.17 0.40
C PRO A 234 5.95 11.43 -1.11
N ILE A 235 6.95 11.31 -1.97
CA ILE A 235 6.90 11.42 -3.44
C ILE A 235 5.87 10.43 -3.95
N GLN A 236 5.99 9.18 -3.53
CA GLN A 236 5.10 8.14 -3.97
C GLN A 236 3.66 8.38 -3.49
N ALA A 237 3.49 8.83 -2.25
CA ALA A 237 2.18 9.12 -1.69
C ALA A 237 1.46 10.25 -2.43
N LYS A 238 2.17 11.35 -2.75
CA LYS A 238 1.58 12.42 -3.56
C LYS A 238 1.15 11.90 -4.93
N GLY A 239 2.07 11.27 -5.67
CA GLY A 239 1.79 10.82 -7.02
C GLY A 239 0.72 9.73 -7.13
N LEU A 240 0.74 8.75 -6.22
CA LEU A 240 -0.24 7.66 -6.19
C LEU A 240 -1.61 8.13 -5.69
N LEU A 241 -1.68 9.05 -4.72
CA LEU A 241 -2.96 9.61 -4.27
C LEU A 241 -3.60 10.45 -5.39
N ARG A 242 -2.82 11.27 -6.10
CA ARG A 242 -3.29 11.99 -7.29
C ARG A 242 -3.83 11.02 -8.34
N ALA A 243 -3.12 9.92 -8.59
CA ALA A 243 -3.57 8.90 -9.53
C ALA A 243 -4.87 8.20 -9.07
N CYS A 244 -5.03 7.89 -7.78
CA CYS A 244 -6.26 7.30 -7.23
C CYS A 244 -7.46 8.22 -7.44
N VAL A 245 -7.31 9.51 -7.13
CA VAL A 245 -8.35 10.52 -7.26
C VAL A 245 -8.76 10.73 -8.73
N GLN A 246 -7.81 10.66 -9.65
CA GLN A 246 -8.06 10.82 -11.10
C GLN A 246 -8.61 9.55 -11.76
N ASN A 247 -8.51 8.40 -11.08
CA ASN A 247 -8.99 7.13 -11.60
C ASN A 247 -10.53 7.12 -11.67
N GLN A 248 -11.07 6.33 -12.59
CA GLN A 248 -12.51 6.12 -12.74
C GLN A 248 -12.97 4.80 -12.12
N ASP A 249 -12.26 4.28 -11.12
CA ASP A 249 -12.69 3.15 -10.29
C ASP A 249 -12.53 3.51 -8.81
N PRO A 250 -13.42 3.02 -7.92
CA PRO A 250 -13.30 3.29 -6.50
C PRO A 250 -11.95 2.79 -5.95
N CYS A 251 -11.19 3.71 -5.37
CA CYS A 251 -9.86 3.44 -4.84
C CYS A 251 -9.85 3.42 -3.30
N ILE A 252 -9.08 2.49 -2.72
CA ILE A 252 -8.69 2.49 -1.31
C ILE A 252 -7.19 2.81 -1.24
N PHE A 253 -6.86 3.89 -0.56
CA PHE A 253 -5.50 4.39 -0.38
C PHE A 253 -5.07 4.25 1.07
N PHE A 254 -4.23 3.25 1.36
CA PHE A 254 -3.72 3.02 2.71
C PHE A 254 -2.45 3.81 2.96
N GLU A 255 -2.41 4.57 4.04
CA GLU A 255 -1.30 5.48 4.35
C GLU A 255 -0.48 4.90 5.52
N PRO A 256 0.79 4.46 5.33
CA PRO A 256 1.53 3.86 6.44
C PRO A 256 1.81 4.88 7.54
N LYS A 257 1.03 4.81 8.62
CA LYS A 257 0.93 5.91 9.60
C LYS A 257 2.24 6.18 10.34
N ILE A 258 3.09 5.16 10.49
CA ILE A 258 4.42 5.30 11.10
C ILE A 258 5.33 6.22 10.27
N LEU A 259 5.09 6.35 8.96
CA LEU A 259 5.87 7.19 8.06
C LEU A 259 5.41 8.65 8.06
N TYR A 260 4.23 9.00 8.60
CA TYR A 260 3.67 10.35 8.51
C TYR A 260 4.66 11.46 8.85
N ARG A 261 5.43 11.28 9.93
CA ARG A 261 6.41 12.26 10.42
C ARG A 261 7.86 11.79 10.26
N LEU A 262 8.09 10.48 10.12
CA LEU A 262 9.44 9.92 10.03
C LEU A 262 10.02 10.01 8.62
N ALA A 263 9.21 9.79 7.60
CA ALA A 263 9.66 9.85 6.21
C ALA A 263 9.69 11.31 5.75
N VAL A 264 10.85 11.80 5.33
CA VAL A 264 11.05 13.16 4.81
C VAL A 264 11.92 13.08 3.56
N GLU A 265 11.46 13.67 2.45
CA GLU A 265 12.22 13.71 1.19
C GLU A 265 11.89 14.96 0.36
N GLN A 266 12.59 15.12 -0.77
CA GLN A 266 12.40 16.23 -1.70
C GLN A 266 11.26 15.91 -2.67
N VAL A 267 10.07 16.42 -2.39
CA VAL A 267 8.86 16.15 -3.18
C VAL A 267 8.69 17.24 -4.24
N PRO A 268 8.50 16.89 -5.53
CA PRO A 268 8.25 17.89 -6.57
C PRO A 268 7.05 18.78 -6.24
N VAL A 269 7.18 20.10 -6.41
CA VAL A 269 6.13 21.09 -6.14
C VAL A 269 5.03 21.00 -7.19
N LYS A 270 5.39 20.77 -8.46
CA LYS A 270 4.46 20.61 -9.59
C LYS A 270 3.43 19.50 -9.33
N ASP A 271 2.30 19.54 -10.04
CA ASP A 271 1.38 18.39 -10.08
C ASP A 271 2.01 17.23 -10.87
N TYR A 272 1.84 16.02 -10.35
CA TYR A 272 2.24 14.79 -11.02
C TYR A 272 1.43 13.62 -10.47
N SER A 273 1.27 12.60 -11.30
CA SER A 273 0.71 11.31 -10.92
C SER A 273 1.72 10.21 -11.21
N LEU A 274 1.66 9.14 -10.41
CA LEU A 274 2.43 7.92 -10.66
C LEU A 274 1.50 6.85 -11.25
N PRO A 275 2.02 5.95 -12.10
CA PRO A 275 1.19 4.91 -12.67
C PRO A 275 0.64 4.00 -11.58
N LEU A 276 -0.67 3.77 -11.63
CA LEU A 276 -1.32 2.71 -10.88
C LEU A 276 -1.06 1.38 -11.55
N ASP A 277 -1.27 0.28 -10.81
CA ASP A 277 -1.19 -1.08 -11.33
C ASP A 277 0.24 -1.46 -11.82
N LYS A 278 1.25 -0.68 -11.40
CA LYS A 278 2.67 -0.83 -11.74
C LYS A 278 3.53 -0.90 -10.50
N ALA A 279 4.33 -1.96 -10.42
CA ALA A 279 5.34 -2.13 -9.38
C ALA A 279 6.63 -1.35 -9.75
N GLN A 280 7.51 -1.16 -8.78
CA GLN A 280 8.81 -0.53 -8.98
C GLN A 280 9.93 -1.46 -8.54
N VAL A 281 10.86 -1.75 -9.44
CA VAL A 281 12.14 -2.39 -9.11
C VAL A 281 13.05 -1.32 -8.54
N LEU A 282 13.38 -1.44 -7.26
CA LEU A 282 14.14 -0.46 -6.48
C LEU A 282 15.63 -0.79 -6.40
N GLN A 283 15.97 -2.04 -6.65
CA GLN A 283 17.33 -2.58 -6.70
C GLN A 283 17.28 -3.80 -7.61
N GLU A 284 18.15 -3.87 -8.60
CA GLU A 284 18.32 -5.06 -9.45
C GLU A 284 19.11 -6.14 -8.70
N GLY A 285 18.82 -7.40 -8.99
CA GLY A 285 19.58 -8.53 -8.47
C GLY A 285 19.20 -9.85 -9.15
N ASP A 286 20.04 -10.88 -8.98
CA ASP A 286 20.00 -12.11 -9.78
C ASP A 286 19.99 -13.40 -8.94
N ASP A 287 20.00 -13.34 -7.61
CA ASP A 287 19.91 -14.55 -6.76
C ASP A 287 18.52 -14.73 -6.13
N ILE A 288 17.92 -13.64 -5.62
CA ILE A 288 16.66 -13.68 -4.84
C ILE A 288 15.83 -12.43 -5.08
N THR A 289 14.52 -12.58 -5.24
CA THR A 289 13.57 -11.47 -5.29
C THR A 289 12.93 -11.21 -3.92
N LEU A 290 12.96 -9.96 -3.49
CA LEU A 290 12.28 -9.44 -2.31
C LEU A 290 11.11 -8.58 -2.77
N LEU A 291 9.89 -8.94 -2.36
CA LEU A 291 8.66 -8.22 -2.70
C LEU A 291 8.01 -7.65 -1.44
N GLY A 292 7.64 -6.38 -1.46
CA GLY A 292 6.92 -5.75 -0.36
C GLY A 292 6.17 -4.48 -0.77
N TRP A 293 5.55 -3.82 0.20
CA TRP A 293 4.83 -2.55 0.03
C TRP A 293 4.82 -1.77 1.34
N GLY A 294 4.52 -0.46 1.25
CA GLY A 294 4.46 0.42 2.42
C GLY A 294 5.78 0.48 3.20
N THR A 295 5.70 0.52 4.53
CA THR A 295 6.89 0.56 5.41
C THR A 295 7.80 -0.65 5.23
N GLN A 296 7.26 -1.80 4.83
CA GLN A 296 8.00 -3.06 4.73
C GLN A 296 9.09 -3.01 3.66
N VAL A 297 8.94 -2.16 2.64
CA VAL A 297 9.97 -1.93 1.61
C VAL A 297 11.30 -1.49 2.25
N HIS A 298 11.25 -0.63 3.27
CA HIS A 298 12.45 -0.14 3.95
C HIS A 298 13.15 -1.24 4.77
N VAL A 299 12.38 -2.15 5.35
CA VAL A 299 12.93 -3.35 6.00
C VAL A 299 13.61 -4.25 4.98
N LEU A 300 12.98 -4.45 3.82
CA LEU A 300 13.54 -5.28 2.75
C LEU A 300 14.80 -4.70 2.13
N ARG A 301 14.96 -3.36 2.06
CA ARG A 301 16.23 -2.71 1.68
C ARG A 301 17.36 -3.09 2.64
N GLU A 302 17.10 -3.06 3.94
CA GLU A 302 18.10 -3.48 4.94
C GLU A 302 18.41 -4.98 4.83
N VAL A 303 17.41 -5.81 4.54
CA VAL A 303 17.60 -7.24 4.31
C VAL A 303 18.46 -7.50 3.07
N ALA A 304 18.20 -6.80 1.96
CA ALA A 304 19.03 -6.89 0.74
C ALA A 304 20.50 -6.59 1.04
N GLN A 305 20.78 -5.53 1.80
CA GLN A 305 22.15 -5.19 2.22
C GLN A 305 22.76 -6.29 3.11
N MET A 306 22.01 -6.81 4.08
CA MET A 306 22.49 -7.90 4.94
C MET A 306 22.79 -9.19 4.16
N VAL A 307 21.98 -9.52 3.14
CA VAL A 307 22.23 -10.67 2.27
C VAL A 307 23.49 -10.45 1.45
N GLN A 308 23.67 -9.27 0.85
CA GLN A 308 24.89 -8.92 0.14
C GLN A 308 26.13 -9.04 1.04
N ASP A 309 26.11 -8.45 2.24
CA ASP A 309 27.27 -8.40 3.13
C ASP A 309 27.63 -9.75 3.76
N LYS A 310 26.61 -10.53 4.17
CA LYS A 310 26.83 -11.77 4.93
C LYS A 310 26.87 -13.02 4.06
N LEU A 311 26.17 -12.99 2.93
CA LEU A 311 25.97 -14.15 2.06
C LEU A 311 26.61 -13.97 0.69
N ASN A 312 27.04 -12.76 0.32
CA ASN A 312 27.58 -12.43 -1.00
C ASN A 312 26.62 -12.90 -2.11
N ALA A 313 25.33 -12.61 -1.90
CA ALA A 313 24.23 -12.89 -2.81
C ALA A 313 23.48 -11.58 -3.12
N SER A 314 22.98 -11.46 -4.34
CA SER A 314 22.33 -10.27 -4.88
C SER A 314 20.81 -10.38 -4.74
N CYS A 315 20.19 -9.38 -4.13
CA CYS A 315 18.73 -9.31 -4.02
C CYS A 315 18.14 -8.30 -4.99
N GLU A 316 17.18 -8.74 -5.78
CA GLU A 316 16.25 -7.81 -6.44
C GLU A 316 15.20 -7.35 -5.43
N LEU A 317 14.89 -6.06 -5.38
CA LEU A 317 13.87 -5.51 -4.49
C LEU A 317 12.76 -4.84 -5.29
N ILE A 318 11.54 -5.31 -5.11
CA ILE A 318 10.33 -4.80 -5.74
C ILE A 318 9.40 -4.19 -4.69
N ASP A 319 8.97 -2.94 -4.91
CA ASP A 319 7.80 -2.34 -4.27
C ASP A 319 6.57 -2.52 -5.14
N LEU A 320 5.55 -3.20 -4.62
CA LEU A 320 4.34 -3.53 -5.36
C LEU A 320 3.49 -2.29 -5.69
N CYS A 321 3.53 -1.25 -4.86
CA CYS A 321 2.77 0.01 -4.98
C CYS A 321 1.23 -0.15 -4.97
N THR A 322 0.67 -0.83 -5.97
CA THR A 322 -0.74 -1.19 -6.11
C THR A 322 -0.94 -2.66 -5.80
N LEU A 323 -1.74 -2.95 -4.77
CA LEU A 323 -1.97 -4.30 -4.26
C LEU A 323 -3.08 -5.03 -5.03
N MET A 324 -4.01 -4.28 -5.62
CA MET A 324 -5.02 -4.80 -6.52
C MET A 324 -5.50 -3.70 -7.47
N PRO A 325 -5.56 -3.93 -8.79
CA PRO A 325 -4.90 -5.02 -9.50
C PRO A 325 -3.37 -4.88 -9.40
N TRP A 326 -2.69 -5.98 -9.08
CA TRP A 326 -1.24 -5.98 -8.89
C TRP A 326 -0.49 -6.28 -10.19
N ASP A 327 0.74 -5.76 -10.27
CA ASP A 327 1.60 -5.89 -11.45
C ASP A 327 2.21 -7.30 -11.58
N LYS A 328 1.41 -8.21 -12.13
CA LYS A 328 1.81 -9.60 -12.37
C LYS A 328 3.01 -9.70 -13.32
N GLU A 329 3.12 -8.78 -14.27
CA GLU A 329 4.16 -8.82 -15.29
C GLU A 329 5.53 -8.56 -14.67
N THR A 330 5.67 -7.46 -13.92
CA THR A 330 6.92 -7.13 -13.23
C THR A 330 7.34 -8.24 -12.25
N VAL A 331 6.39 -8.78 -11.48
CA VAL A 331 6.67 -9.85 -10.50
C VAL A 331 6.91 -11.21 -11.16
N ALA A 332 6.46 -11.45 -12.39
CA ALA A 332 6.72 -12.70 -13.11
C ALA A 332 7.99 -12.66 -13.97
N ASN A 333 8.37 -11.47 -14.46
CA ASN A 333 9.52 -11.23 -15.35
C ASN A 333 10.81 -10.87 -14.59
N VAL A 334 10.90 -11.31 -13.33
CA VAL A 334 12.07 -11.15 -12.49
C VAL A 334 13.29 -11.78 -13.16
N GLY A 335 14.39 -11.03 -13.20
CA GLY A 335 15.56 -11.32 -14.02
C GLY A 335 16.19 -12.69 -13.76
N PHE A 336 15.75 -13.69 -14.52
CA PHE A 336 16.36 -15.03 -14.64
C PHE A 336 16.22 -15.56 -16.06
#